data_AF-A0A370TTP6-F1
#
_entry.id   AF-A0A370TTP6-F1
#
_cell.length_a   1.000
_cell.length_b   1.000
_cell.length_c   1.000
_cell.angle_alpha   90.00
_cell.angle_beta   90.00
_cell.angle_gamma   90.00
#
_symmetry.space_group_name_H-M   'P 1'
#
loop_
_entity.id
_entity.type
_entity.pdbx_description
1 polymer ?
#
loop_
_entity_poly.entity_id
_entity_poly.type
_entity_poly.pdbx_seq_one_letter_code
_entity_poly.pdbx_strand_id
1 'polypeptide(L)'
;MATACSVPACIKPGTLLSALDNNCYLIRATATGTDASTSADYIQPFNLQSFGSEVDEIAELKQRLGWKRAALEGKLYDHIGSDTWYYFAYGPELSATESTAMPENEVASRCIGRTIHGDIAVIRSGPVGPTNYAETFTKAELAKTAEFYKTVMPDTVFVEREQSRAMRKFGFPGMTVPGIHKN
;
A
#
# COMPACT_ATOMS: atom_id res chain seq x y z
N MET A 1 -7.76 -34.69 38.81
CA MET A 1 -6.99 -33.96 37.78
C MET A 1 -7.73 -34.12 36.46
N ALA A 2 -8.39 -33.06 36.01
CA ALA A 2 -8.97 -32.97 34.67
C ALA A 2 -8.68 -31.56 34.16
N THR A 3 -7.92 -31.50 33.07
CA THR A 3 -7.39 -30.28 32.44
C THR A 3 -8.54 -29.54 31.75
N ALA A 4 -8.78 -28.28 32.16
CA ALA A 4 -9.72 -27.41 31.47
C ALA A 4 -9.11 -26.93 30.14
N CYS A 5 -9.90 -27.06 29.07
CA CYS A 5 -9.58 -26.62 27.73
C CYS A 5 -9.54 -25.08 27.68
N SER A 6 -8.39 -24.49 27.38
CA SER A 6 -8.22 -23.05 27.20
C SER A 6 -8.67 -22.66 25.79
N VAL A 7 -9.76 -21.90 25.68
CA VAL A 7 -10.17 -21.18 24.47
C VAL A 7 -9.17 -20.03 24.24
N PRO A 8 -8.68 -19.75 23.02
CA PRO A 8 -7.88 -18.56 22.77
C PRO A 8 -8.76 -17.32 22.95
N ALA A 9 -8.37 -16.46 23.89
CA ALA A 9 -9.08 -15.24 24.22
C ALA A 9 -9.23 -14.32 23.00
N CYS A 10 -10.47 -13.89 22.75
CA CYS A 10 -10.76 -12.71 21.94
C CYS A 10 -9.97 -11.51 22.49
N ILE A 11 -9.16 -10.88 21.63
CA ILE A 11 -8.49 -9.62 21.95
C ILE A 11 -9.57 -8.55 22.16
N LYS A 12 -9.62 -7.96 23.36
CA LYS A 12 -10.48 -6.80 23.66
C LYS A 12 -9.93 -5.55 22.93
N PRO A 13 -10.80 -4.67 22.41
CA PRO A 13 -10.35 -3.41 21.84
C PRO A 13 -9.93 -2.44 22.95
N GLY A 14 -8.72 -1.89 22.82
CA GLY A 14 -8.16 -0.86 23.67
C GLY A 14 -7.28 -1.38 24.79
N THR A 15 -5.97 -1.56 24.51
CA THR A 15 -4.84 -1.27 25.43
C THR A 15 -3.49 -1.45 24.70
N LEU A 16 -2.62 -0.44 24.89
CA LEU A 16 -1.17 -0.30 24.62
C LEU A 16 -0.67 0.09 23.20
N LEU A 17 -0.76 1.41 22.98
CA LEU A 17 0.17 2.23 22.18
C LEU A 17 1.64 2.01 22.61
N SER A 18 2.34 1.03 22.03
CA SER A 18 3.82 1.03 21.95
C SER A 18 4.31 -0.15 21.12
N ALA A 19 4.09 -0.13 19.80
CA ALA A 19 4.82 -0.89 18.75
C ALA A 19 3.97 -1.08 17.47
N LEU A 20 3.26 -0.05 17.00
CA LEU A 20 2.77 -0.08 15.62
C LEU A 20 3.91 0.37 14.72
N ASP A 21 4.80 -0.58 14.44
CA ASP A 21 5.77 -0.47 13.35
C ASP A 21 4.99 -0.12 12.08
N ASN A 22 5.28 1.08 11.57
CA ASN A 22 4.74 1.72 10.37
C ASN A 22 3.70 0.90 9.56
N ASN A 23 2.42 1.23 9.70
CA ASN A 23 1.32 0.55 8.99
C ASN A 23 0.75 1.33 7.78
N CYS A 24 1.13 2.60 7.64
CA CYS A 24 0.75 3.45 6.52
C CYS A 24 1.81 4.54 6.27
N TYR A 25 1.96 4.92 5.01
CA TYR A 25 2.81 6.02 4.58
C TYR A 25 2.03 6.97 3.68
N LEU A 26 2.37 8.24 3.70
CA LEU A 26 1.95 9.19 2.67
C LEU A 26 3.01 9.25 1.58
N ILE A 27 2.57 9.17 0.33
CA ILE A 27 3.35 9.66 -0.82
C ILE A 27 2.83 11.05 -1.11
N ARG A 28 3.61 12.06 -0.76
CA ARG A 28 3.28 13.47 -0.93
C ARG A 28 3.37 13.86 -2.40
N ALA A 29 2.48 14.74 -2.86
CA ALA A 29 2.62 15.34 -4.19
C ALA A 29 3.79 16.34 -4.26
N THR A 30 4.18 16.90 -3.12
CA THR A 30 5.32 17.80 -3.00
C THR A 30 6.28 17.24 -1.95
N ALA A 31 7.55 17.13 -2.31
CA ALA A 31 8.57 16.58 -1.42
C ALA A 31 8.75 17.41 -0.15
N THR A 32 9.17 16.73 0.91
CA THR A 32 9.62 17.39 2.14
C THR A 32 11.09 17.76 2.05
N GLY A 33 11.40 18.80 1.30
CA GLY A 33 12.77 19.32 1.18
C GLY A 33 12.93 20.23 -0.02
N THR A 34 13.89 21.15 0.06
CA THR A 34 14.24 22.05 -1.06
C THR A 34 14.97 21.32 -2.19
N ASP A 35 15.56 20.16 -1.92
CA ASP A 35 16.40 19.39 -2.86
C ASP A 35 15.91 17.94 -3.02
N ALA A 36 14.64 17.77 -3.37
CA ALA A 36 14.06 16.45 -3.62
C ALA A 36 14.80 15.77 -4.78
N SER A 37 15.48 14.66 -4.48
CA SER A 37 16.34 13.95 -5.44
C SER A 37 15.94 12.49 -5.61
N THR A 38 15.22 11.93 -4.64
CA THR A 38 14.83 10.52 -4.61
C THR A 38 13.35 10.34 -4.29
N SER A 39 12.77 9.19 -4.65
CA SER A 39 11.37 8.89 -4.29
C SER A 39 11.14 8.86 -2.77
N ALA A 40 12.19 8.61 -1.98
CA ALA A 40 12.13 8.62 -0.52
C ALA A 40 11.82 10.01 0.06
N ASP A 41 12.11 11.10 -0.65
CA ASP A 41 11.89 12.47 -0.20
C ASP A 41 10.39 12.85 -0.20
N TYR A 42 9.60 12.09 -0.96
CA TYR A 42 8.14 12.21 -1.06
C TYR A 42 7.41 11.28 -0.08
N ILE A 43 8.10 10.32 0.54
CA ILE A 43 7.48 9.32 1.41
C ILE A 43 7.60 9.73 2.88
N GLN A 44 6.47 9.78 3.57
CA GLN A 44 6.39 10.14 4.99
C GLN A 44 5.65 9.09 5.80
N PRO A 45 6.10 8.79 7.03
CA PRO A 45 5.35 7.90 7.91
C PRO A 45 3.99 8.52 8.27
N PHE A 46 2.94 7.70 8.23
CA PHE A 46 1.60 8.11 8.63
C PHE A 46 0.90 6.94 9.31
N ASN A 47 1.20 6.72 10.59
CA ASN A 47 0.66 5.56 11.30
C ASN A 47 -0.84 5.73 11.53
N LEU A 48 -1.64 4.78 11.07
CA LEU A 48 -3.06 4.68 11.39
C LEU A 48 -3.25 4.13 12.80
N GLN A 49 -4.20 4.71 13.53
CA GLN A 49 -4.62 4.24 14.85
C GLN A 49 -5.61 3.08 14.72
N SER A 50 -6.43 3.09 13.66
CA SER A 50 -7.41 2.06 13.32
C SER A 50 -7.01 1.43 11.98
N PHE A 51 -6.65 0.16 12.02
CA PHE A 51 -6.15 -0.60 10.85
C PHE A 51 -6.65 -2.04 10.89
N GLY A 52 -6.68 -2.70 9.73
CA GLY A 52 -7.24 -4.06 9.56
C GLY A 52 -8.71 -4.08 9.15
N SER A 53 -9.31 -2.90 8.94
CA SER A 53 -10.68 -2.70 8.45
C SER A 53 -10.64 -1.53 7.47
N GLU A 54 -10.93 -1.79 6.20
CA GLU A 54 -10.90 -0.77 5.15
C GLU A 54 -11.81 0.43 5.50
N VAL A 55 -12.96 0.17 6.14
CA VAL A 55 -13.89 1.22 6.56
C VAL A 55 -13.27 2.14 7.60
N ASP A 56 -12.58 1.58 8.59
CA ASP A 56 -11.97 2.35 9.68
C ASP A 56 -10.71 3.08 9.18
N GLU A 57 -9.93 2.44 8.31
CA GLU A 57 -8.77 3.04 7.66
C GLU A 57 -9.18 4.27 6.84
N ILE A 58 -10.20 4.14 5.97
CA ILE A 58 -10.72 5.25 5.17
C ILE A 58 -11.30 6.35 6.05
N ALA A 59 -12.04 6.00 7.11
CA ALA A 59 -12.61 6.97 8.03
C ALA A 59 -11.51 7.81 8.71
N GLU A 60 -10.44 7.16 9.17
CA GLU A 60 -9.30 7.82 9.78
C GLU A 60 -8.54 8.70 8.77
N LEU A 61 -8.31 8.22 7.55
CA LEU A 61 -7.67 9.01 6.48
C LEU A 61 -8.46 10.30 6.21
N LYS A 62 -9.78 10.19 6.05
CA LYS A 62 -10.66 11.36 5.84
C LYS A 62 -10.57 12.35 7.00
N GLN A 63 -10.62 11.86 8.23
CA GLN A 63 -10.57 12.69 9.42
C GLN A 63 -9.22 13.42 9.56
N ARG A 64 -8.11 12.69 9.42
CA ARG A 64 -6.77 13.22 9.74
C ARG A 64 -6.13 13.99 8.59
N LEU A 65 -6.51 13.70 7.34
CA LEU A 65 -6.00 14.39 6.14
C LEU A 65 -6.98 15.44 5.60
N GLY A 66 -8.17 15.57 6.19
CA GLY A 66 -9.19 16.52 5.75
C GLY A 66 -9.82 16.17 4.39
N TRP A 67 -9.72 14.93 3.95
CA TRP A 67 -10.32 14.49 2.69
C TRP A 67 -11.84 14.39 2.83
N LYS A 68 -12.58 15.13 2.00
CA LYS A 68 -14.05 15.06 1.96
C LYS A 68 -14.53 13.64 1.62
N ARG A 69 -13.83 13.00 0.68
CA ARG A 69 -14.04 11.65 0.18
C ARG A 69 -12.68 11.04 -0.11
N ALA A 70 -12.58 9.73 0.02
CA ALA A 70 -11.38 8.97 -0.29
C ALA A 70 -11.76 7.84 -1.24
N ALA A 71 -10.91 7.58 -2.23
CA ALA A 71 -11.10 6.52 -3.21
C ALA A 71 -9.85 5.66 -3.31
N LEU A 72 -10.03 4.39 -3.69
CA LEU A 72 -8.92 3.52 -4.04
C LEU A 72 -8.33 4.00 -5.37
N GLU A 73 -7.12 4.52 -5.34
CA GLU A 73 -6.42 4.98 -6.53
C GLU A 73 -5.78 3.83 -7.29
N GLY A 74 -5.35 2.78 -6.59
CA GLY A 74 -4.87 1.57 -7.20
C GLY A 74 -4.21 0.61 -6.23
N LYS A 75 -3.67 -0.46 -6.81
CA LYS A 75 -2.85 -1.46 -6.12
C LYS A 75 -1.46 -1.43 -6.73
N LEU A 76 -0.43 -1.46 -5.90
CA LEU A 76 0.94 -1.65 -6.36
C LEU A 76 1.60 -2.81 -5.63
N TYR A 77 2.43 -3.56 -6.34
CA TYR A 77 3.19 -4.68 -5.80
C TYR A 77 4.57 -4.22 -5.36
N ASP A 78 5.23 -5.01 -4.50
CA ASP A 78 6.60 -4.72 -4.10
C ASP A 78 7.61 -4.94 -5.24
N HIS A 79 8.83 -4.45 -5.03
CA HIS A 79 9.96 -4.64 -5.96
C HIS A 79 10.62 -6.01 -5.87
N ILE A 80 10.36 -6.79 -4.80
CA ILE A 80 11.02 -8.08 -4.54
C ILE A 80 10.36 -9.18 -5.39
N GLY A 81 9.12 -8.93 -5.80
CA GLY A 81 8.33 -9.82 -6.61
C GLY A 81 7.49 -10.79 -5.81
N SER A 82 7.04 -10.36 -4.63
CA SER A 82 6.01 -11.08 -3.89
C SER A 82 4.67 -10.99 -4.63
N ASP A 83 3.99 -12.12 -4.80
CA ASP A 83 2.59 -12.19 -5.21
C ASP A 83 1.69 -12.55 -4.00
N THR A 84 2.24 -12.46 -2.79
CA THR A 84 1.54 -12.72 -1.54
C THR A 84 1.00 -11.46 -0.87
N TRP A 85 1.49 -10.28 -1.25
CA TRP A 85 1.07 -8.99 -0.68
C TRP A 85 1.10 -7.89 -1.73
N TYR A 86 0.31 -6.84 -1.51
CA TYR A 86 0.30 -5.62 -2.32
C TYR A 86 -0.05 -4.42 -1.44
N TYR A 87 0.24 -3.21 -1.90
CA TYR A 87 -0.17 -2.00 -1.20
C TYR A 87 -1.44 -1.44 -1.81
N PHE A 88 -2.38 -1.03 -0.96
CA PHE A 88 -3.50 -0.19 -1.38
C PHE A 88 -3.07 1.27 -1.33
N ALA A 89 -3.32 1.99 -2.42
CA ALA A 89 -3.13 3.42 -2.50
C ALA A 89 -4.50 4.11 -2.45
N TYR A 90 -4.75 4.90 -1.42
CA TYR A 90 -5.94 5.72 -1.28
C TYR A 90 -5.60 7.19 -1.52
N GLY A 91 -6.43 7.88 -2.29
CA GLY A 91 -6.30 9.30 -2.57
C GLY A 91 -7.61 10.03 -2.27
N PRO A 92 -7.58 11.38 -2.22
CA PRO A 92 -8.81 12.15 -2.16
C PRO A 92 -9.61 11.94 -3.44
N GLU A 93 -10.91 11.73 -3.32
CA GLU A 93 -11.78 11.69 -4.50
C GLU A 93 -12.04 13.13 -4.95
N LEU A 94 -11.33 13.55 -6.00
CA LEU A 94 -11.37 14.92 -6.52
C LEU A 94 -12.32 15.01 -7.71
N SER A 95 -13.10 16.10 -7.77
CA SER A 95 -13.73 16.51 -9.02
C SER A 95 -12.71 16.95 -10.06
N ALA A 96 -13.09 17.06 -11.34
CA ALA A 96 -12.20 17.53 -12.40
C ALA A 96 -11.57 18.91 -12.09
N THR A 97 -12.34 19.81 -11.48
CA THR A 97 -11.87 21.14 -11.07
C THR A 97 -10.93 21.10 -9.86
N GLU A 98 -11.19 20.22 -8.88
CA GLU A 98 -10.29 20.05 -7.74
C GLU A 98 -8.98 19.39 -8.16
N SER A 99 -9.03 18.46 -9.12
CA SER A 99 -7.84 17.79 -9.67
C SER A 99 -6.87 18.76 -10.32
N THR A 100 -7.37 19.72 -11.13
CA THR A 100 -6.50 20.70 -11.80
C THR A 100 -5.90 21.72 -10.83
N ALA A 101 -6.48 21.90 -9.65
CA ALA A 101 -5.96 22.78 -8.60
C ALA A 101 -4.89 22.10 -7.73
N MET A 102 -4.79 20.77 -7.79
CA MET A 102 -3.85 19.99 -6.99
C MET A 102 -2.58 19.66 -7.79
N PRO A 103 -1.39 19.71 -7.17
CA PRO A 103 -0.16 19.29 -7.85
C PRO A 103 -0.26 17.81 -8.24
N GLU A 104 0.29 17.47 -9.40
CA GLU A 104 0.50 16.08 -9.79
C GLU A 104 1.47 15.41 -8.80
N ASN A 105 1.17 14.18 -8.44
CA ASN A 105 2.02 13.34 -7.61
C ASN A 105 2.79 12.38 -8.51
N GLU A 106 3.93 12.82 -9.05
CA GLU A 106 4.71 12.05 -10.04
C GLU A 106 5.13 10.66 -9.54
N VAL A 107 5.40 10.52 -8.23
CA VAL A 107 5.76 9.23 -7.63
C VAL A 107 4.55 8.31 -7.64
N ALA A 108 3.40 8.77 -7.15
CA ALA A 108 2.17 7.99 -7.17
C ALA A 108 1.72 7.67 -8.60
N SER A 109 1.72 8.66 -9.50
CA SER A 109 1.32 8.48 -10.90
C SER A 109 2.08 7.34 -11.56
N ARG A 110 3.40 7.31 -11.33
CA ARG A 110 4.30 6.28 -11.86
C ARG A 110 4.04 4.91 -11.27
N CYS A 111 3.85 4.80 -9.95
CA CYS A 111 3.60 3.51 -9.31
C CYS A 111 2.24 2.92 -9.69
N ILE A 112 1.23 3.77 -9.92
CA ILE A 112 -0.14 3.34 -10.22
C ILE A 112 -0.38 3.18 -11.73
N GLY A 113 0.36 3.90 -12.58
CA GLY A 113 0.24 3.81 -14.04
C GLY A 113 -0.78 4.78 -14.66
N ARG A 114 -1.25 5.77 -13.89
CA ARG A 114 -2.14 6.85 -14.37
C ARG A 114 -1.84 8.14 -13.62
N THR A 115 -2.24 9.29 -14.15
CA THR A 115 -2.07 10.58 -13.46
C THR A 115 -2.84 10.60 -12.15
N ILE A 116 -2.13 10.88 -11.06
CA ILE A 116 -2.65 11.05 -9.70
C ILE A 116 -2.34 12.46 -9.22
N HIS A 117 -3.33 13.14 -8.63
CA HIS A 117 -3.16 14.47 -8.05
C HIS A 117 -3.30 14.44 -6.54
N GLY A 118 -2.50 15.28 -5.86
CA GLY A 118 -2.50 15.38 -4.41
C GLY A 118 -1.78 14.22 -3.70
N ASP A 119 -1.77 14.28 -2.37
CA ASP A 119 -1.13 13.25 -1.55
C ASP A 119 -1.96 11.97 -1.58
N ILE A 120 -1.28 10.82 -1.55
CA ILE A 120 -1.94 9.52 -1.37
C ILE A 120 -1.44 8.83 -0.11
N ALA A 121 -2.29 8.01 0.49
CA ALA A 121 -1.97 7.12 1.58
C ALA A 121 -1.75 5.71 1.04
N VAL A 122 -0.62 5.11 1.38
CA VAL A 122 -0.25 3.76 1.02
C VAL A 122 -0.33 2.89 2.26
N ILE A 123 -1.17 1.87 2.21
CA ILE A 123 -1.43 0.94 3.30
C ILE A 123 -1.00 -0.45 2.83
N ARG A 124 -0.21 -1.15 3.64
CA ARG A 124 0.12 -2.55 3.35
C ARG A 124 -1.13 -3.41 3.50
N SER A 125 -1.42 -4.19 2.46
CA SER A 125 -2.57 -5.08 2.41
C SER A 125 -2.17 -6.46 1.88
N GLY A 126 -2.96 -7.46 2.23
CA GLY A 126 -2.81 -8.82 1.73
C GLY A 126 -4.05 -9.28 0.98
N PRO A 127 -3.96 -10.33 0.14
CA PRO A 127 -5.13 -11.10 -0.23
C PRO A 127 -5.81 -11.57 1.06
N VAL A 128 -7.14 -11.48 1.10
CA VAL A 128 -8.02 -11.86 2.23
C VAL A 128 -7.41 -12.98 3.09
N GLY A 129 -7.00 -12.66 4.32
CA GLY A 129 -6.21 -13.55 5.17
C GLY A 129 -5.63 -12.82 6.37
N PRO A 130 -4.93 -13.53 7.29
CA PRO A 130 -4.46 -12.94 8.53
C PRO A 130 -3.63 -11.70 8.26
N THR A 131 -3.93 -10.65 9.02
CA THR A 131 -3.24 -9.35 9.16
C THR A 131 -1.80 -9.54 9.65
N ASN A 132 -1.01 -10.36 8.96
CA ASN A 132 0.36 -10.64 9.34
C ASN A 132 1.23 -9.46 8.88
N TYR A 133 1.21 -8.42 9.72
CA TYR A 133 2.06 -7.25 9.60
C TYR A 133 3.55 -7.55 9.82
N ALA A 134 3.96 -8.81 10.05
CA ALA A 134 5.34 -9.20 10.31
C ALA A 134 6.30 -9.05 9.13
N GLU A 135 5.79 -8.93 7.89
CA GLU A 135 6.64 -8.57 6.75
C GLU A 135 6.93 -7.07 6.77
N THR A 136 8.16 -6.72 6.45
CA THR A 136 8.76 -5.40 6.64
C THR A 136 8.09 -4.30 5.80
N PHE A 137 7.12 -3.58 6.38
CA PHE A 137 6.55 -2.37 5.75
C PHE A 137 7.31 -1.12 6.18
N THR A 138 8.42 -0.84 5.51
CA THR A 138 9.27 0.32 5.84
C THR A 138 9.25 1.38 4.75
N LYS A 139 9.55 2.63 5.12
CA LYS A 139 9.80 3.73 4.18
C LYS A 139 10.84 3.33 3.14
N ALA A 140 11.88 2.60 3.54
CA ALA A 140 12.94 2.14 2.65
C ALA A 140 12.41 1.14 1.61
N GLU A 141 11.59 0.17 2.01
CA GLU A 141 11.00 -0.80 1.09
C GLU A 141 9.99 -0.15 0.14
N LEU A 142 9.18 0.82 0.63
CA LEU A 142 8.28 1.59 -0.22
C LEU A 142 9.06 2.48 -1.19
N ALA A 143 10.17 3.08 -0.77
CA ALA A 143 11.04 3.86 -1.65
C ALA A 143 11.68 3.00 -2.74
N LYS A 144 12.21 1.82 -2.41
CA LYS A 144 12.72 0.86 -3.41
C LYS A 144 11.63 0.43 -4.38
N THR A 145 10.40 0.25 -3.89
CA THR A 145 9.24 -0.05 -4.73
C THR A 145 8.93 1.10 -5.69
N ALA A 146 8.97 2.34 -5.24
CA ALA A 146 8.82 3.51 -6.11
C ALA A 146 9.95 3.61 -7.16
N GLU A 147 11.20 3.32 -6.78
CA GLU A 147 12.33 3.26 -7.71
C GLU A 147 12.19 2.14 -8.74
N PHE A 148 11.69 0.97 -8.35
CA PHE A 148 11.40 -0.14 -9.24
C PHE A 148 10.41 0.26 -10.35
N TYR A 149 9.33 0.97 -10.01
CA TYR A 149 8.37 1.47 -11.00
C TYR A 149 8.91 2.57 -11.93
N LYS A 150 10.17 3.00 -11.78
CA LYS A 150 10.84 3.83 -12.81
C LYS A 150 11.27 3.04 -14.04
N THR A 151 11.42 1.72 -13.92
CA THR A 151 11.96 0.86 -14.98
C THR A 151 10.97 -0.17 -15.49
N VAL A 152 9.81 -0.31 -14.85
CA VAL A 152 8.76 -1.27 -15.23
C VAL A 152 7.40 -0.60 -15.40
N MET A 153 6.52 -1.21 -16.20
CA MET A 153 5.15 -0.74 -16.36
C MET A 153 4.24 -1.33 -15.26
N PRO A 154 3.48 -0.49 -14.52
CA PRO A 154 2.56 -0.95 -13.48
C PRO A 154 1.57 -2.03 -13.92
N ASP A 155 0.96 -1.87 -15.10
CA ASP A 155 0.00 -2.82 -15.64
C ASP A 155 0.62 -4.21 -15.86
N THR A 156 1.85 -4.26 -16.38
CA THR A 156 2.58 -5.53 -16.59
C THR A 156 2.81 -6.23 -15.26
N VAL A 157 3.33 -5.50 -14.26
CA VAL A 157 3.56 -6.06 -12.93
C VAL A 157 2.25 -6.55 -12.31
N PHE A 158 1.18 -5.76 -12.41
CA PHE A 158 -0.12 -6.12 -11.88
C PHE A 158 -0.65 -7.42 -12.50
N VAL A 159 -0.66 -7.52 -13.83
CA VAL A 159 -1.13 -8.70 -14.56
C VAL A 159 -0.32 -9.93 -14.16
N GLU A 160 1.01 -9.85 -14.18
CA GLU A 160 1.89 -10.97 -13.82
C GLU A 160 1.65 -11.46 -12.38
N ARG A 161 1.55 -10.53 -11.42
CA ARG A 161 1.39 -10.86 -10.00
C ARG A 161 0.01 -11.39 -9.68
N GLU A 162 -1.04 -10.82 -10.26
CA GLU A 162 -2.41 -11.31 -10.10
C GLU A 162 -2.60 -12.68 -10.74
N GLN A 163 -1.99 -12.93 -11.91
CA GLN A 163 -1.99 -14.25 -12.54
C GLN A 163 -1.26 -15.28 -11.67
N SER A 164 -0.05 -14.96 -11.19
CA SER A 164 0.70 -15.85 -10.28
C SER A 164 -0.10 -16.18 -9.02
N ARG A 165 -0.73 -15.17 -8.42
CA ARG A 165 -1.59 -15.31 -7.25
C ARG A 165 -2.80 -16.22 -7.52
N ALA A 166 -3.47 -16.02 -8.66
CA ALA A 166 -4.59 -16.85 -9.08
C ALA A 166 -4.16 -18.31 -9.27
N MET A 167 -3.06 -18.55 -9.98
CA MET A 167 -2.52 -19.89 -10.24
C MET A 167 -2.17 -20.63 -8.94
N ARG A 168 -1.55 -19.95 -7.97
CA ARG A 168 -1.32 -20.52 -6.64
C ARG A 168 -2.63 -20.89 -5.94
N LYS A 169 -3.65 -20.03 -5.99
CA LYS A 169 -4.95 -20.30 -5.38
C LYS A 169 -5.63 -21.54 -5.97
N PHE A 170 -5.40 -21.83 -7.25
CA PHE A 170 -5.91 -23.02 -7.94
C PHE A 170 -4.99 -24.25 -7.86
N GLY A 171 -3.92 -24.22 -7.06
CA GLY A 171 -3.06 -25.39 -6.83
C GLY A 171 -2.00 -25.62 -7.91
N PHE A 172 -1.65 -24.61 -8.69
CA PHE A 172 -0.58 -24.65 -9.70
C PHE A 172 0.60 -23.73 -9.34
N PRO A 173 1.32 -23.96 -8.22
CA PRO A 173 2.48 -23.15 -7.87
C PRO A 173 3.59 -23.36 -8.90
N GLY A 174 4.11 -22.27 -9.47
CA GLY A 174 5.34 -22.29 -10.28
C GLY A 174 5.18 -22.33 -11.81
N MET A 175 3.98 -22.20 -12.37
CA MET A 175 3.84 -21.84 -13.79
C MET A 175 4.12 -20.35 -13.97
N THR A 176 5.39 -20.00 -14.15
CA THR A 176 5.78 -18.67 -14.63
C THR A 176 5.27 -18.48 -16.05
N VAL A 177 4.44 -17.47 -16.27
CA VAL A 177 4.06 -17.05 -17.62
C VAL A 177 5.33 -16.55 -18.32
N PRO A 178 5.62 -16.98 -19.57
CA PRO A 178 6.74 -16.43 -20.31
C PRO A 178 6.47 -14.96 -20.60
N GLY A 179 7.20 -14.08 -19.93
CA GLY A 179 7.09 -12.64 -20.10
C GLY A 179 8.29 -11.97 -19.46
N ILE A 180 9.17 -11.44 -20.31
CA ILE A 180 10.37 -10.65 -20.00
C ILE A 180 11.57 -11.47 -19.50
N HIS A 181 12.45 -11.79 -20.46
CA HIS A 181 13.86 -12.04 -20.20
C HIS A 181 14.41 -10.94 -19.29
N LYS A 182 15.03 -11.34 -18.18
CA LYS A 182 16.03 -10.52 -17.50
C LYS A 182 17.14 -10.21 -18.52
N ASN A 183 17.15 -9.00 -19.07
CA ASN A 183 18.31 -8.38 -19.69
C ASN A 183 18.43 -6.97 -19.12
#